data_AF-A0A5P2XEA5-F1
#
_entry.id   AF-A0A5P2XEA5-F1
#
_cell.length_a   1.000
_cell.length_b   1.000
_cell.length_c   1.000
_cell.angle_alpha   90.00
_cell.angle_beta   90.00
_cell.angle_gamma   90.00
#
_symmetry.space_group_name_H-M   'P 1'
#
loop_
_entity.id
_entity.type
_entity.pdbx_description
1 polymer ?
#
loop_
_entity_poly.entity_id
_entity_poly.type
_entity_poly.pdbx_seq_one_letter_code
_entity_poly.pdbx_strand_id
1 'polypeptide(L)'
;MAKKSKIAKNEKRREVVARYAERRAELKEIIRRPSTPDAERLAARRELARQPRDASATRVRNRDSVDGRPRGYVGTFGLSRVRLREQAHAGFLPGVRKSSW
;
A
#
# COMPACT_ATOMS: atom_id res chain seq x y z
N MET A 1 -3.90 -12.01 16.13
CA MET A 1 -2.69 -11.59 15.38
C MET A 1 -2.60 -12.26 14.03
N ALA A 2 -2.02 -11.58 13.04
CA ALA A 2 -1.71 -12.19 11.75
C ALA A 2 -0.45 -13.08 11.81
N LYS A 3 -0.33 -14.03 10.87
CA LYS A 3 0.88 -14.85 10.71
C LYS A 3 2.08 -13.95 10.40
N LYS A 4 3.20 -14.11 11.13
CA LYS A 4 4.46 -13.36 10.93
C LYS A 4 4.91 -13.37 9.46
N SER A 5 4.82 -14.52 8.80
CA SER A 5 5.15 -14.66 7.36
C SER A 5 4.32 -13.76 6.44
N LYS A 6 3.06 -13.47 6.78
CA LYS A 6 2.21 -12.58 6.00
C LYS A 6 2.52 -11.10 6.23
N ILE A 7 3.01 -10.74 7.42
CA ILE A 7 3.50 -9.40 7.74
C ILE A 7 4.79 -9.16 6.96
N ALA A 8 5.78 -10.05 7.10
CA ALA A 8 7.05 -9.97 6.37
C ALA A 8 6.85 -9.93 4.84
N LYS A 9 5.92 -10.73 4.30
CA LYS A 9 5.59 -10.69 2.86
C LYS A 9 5.02 -9.34 2.43
N ASN A 10 4.26 -8.65 3.28
CA ASN A 10 3.71 -7.34 2.96
C ASN A 10 4.79 -6.24 3.04
N GLU A 11 5.73 -6.37 3.97
CA GLU A 11 6.86 -5.43 4.10
C GLU A 11 7.80 -5.54 2.91
N LYS A 12 8.16 -6.77 2.52
CA LYS A 12 8.92 -7.02 1.27
C LYS A 12 8.23 -6.42 0.04
N ARG A 13 6.89 -6.42 -0.02
CA ARG A 13 6.17 -5.75 -1.12
C ARG A 13 6.32 -4.24 -1.07
N ARG A 14 6.29 -3.61 0.12
CA ARG A 14 6.50 -2.16 0.25
C ARG A 14 7.88 -1.76 -0.24
N GLU A 15 8.92 -2.51 0.16
CA GLU A 15 10.30 -2.30 -0.31
C GLU A 15 10.42 -2.42 -1.84
N VAL A 16 9.84 -3.48 -2.42
CA VAL A 16 9.85 -3.68 -3.88
C VAL A 16 9.05 -2.59 -4.60
N VAL A 17 7.90 -2.18 -4.06
CA VAL A 17 7.12 -1.06 -4.62
C VAL A 17 7.93 0.22 -4.60
N ALA A 18 8.59 0.56 -3.49
CA ALA A 18 9.42 1.75 -3.37
C ALA A 18 10.55 1.74 -4.42
N ARG A 19 11.23 0.61 -4.58
CA ARG A 19 12.33 0.45 -5.56
C ARG A 19 11.91 0.71 -7.00
N TYR A 20 10.68 0.34 -7.38
CA TYR A 20 10.20 0.41 -8.76
C TYR A 20 9.22 1.57 -9.00
N ALA A 21 8.91 2.37 -7.98
CA ALA A 21 7.82 3.35 -8.02
C ALA A 21 8.00 4.38 -9.15
N GLU A 22 9.18 4.99 -9.23
CA GLU A 22 9.52 6.03 -10.21
C GLU A 22 9.47 5.47 -11.63
N ARG A 23 10.23 4.40 -11.91
CA ARG A 23 10.26 3.78 -13.23
C ARG A 23 8.87 3.32 -13.71
N ARG A 24 8.04 2.79 -12.81
CA ARG A 24 6.67 2.38 -13.15
C ARG A 24 5.77 3.58 -13.43
N ALA A 25 5.97 4.71 -12.76
CA ALA A 25 5.23 5.93 -13.02
C ALA A 25 5.55 6.46 -14.43
N GLU A 26 6.84 6.53 -14.79
CA GLU A 26 7.30 6.91 -16.12
C GLU A 26 6.70 6.02 -17.23
N LEU A 27 6.84 4.70 -17.10
CA LEU A 27 6.33 3.76 -18.09
C LEU A 27 4.81 3.87 -18.25
N LYS A 28 4.09 4.03 -17.15
CA LYS A 28 2.64 4.22 -17.19
C LYS A 28 2.26 5.54 -17.86
N GLU A 29 3.04 6.60 -17.65
CA GLU A 29 2.82 7.89 -18.29
C GLU A 29 3.03 7.82 -19.81
N ILE A 30 4.12 7.16 -20.24
CA ILE A 30 4.38 6.88 -21.67
C ILE A 30 3.20 6.11 -22.30
N ILE A 31 2.67 5.11 -21.59
CA ILE A 31 1.53 4.31 -22.06
C ILE A 31 0.23 5.11 -22.09
N ARG A 32 0.01 5.99 -21.10
CA ARG A 32 -1.22 6.80 -20.96
C ARG A 32 -1.31 7.89 -22.02
N ARG A 33 -0.18 8.48 -22.40
CA ARG A 33 -0.13 9.62 -23.31
C ARG A 33 -0.55 9.22 -24.75
N PRO A 34 -1.58 9.88 -25.32
CA PRO A 34 -2.05 9.55 -26.67
C PRO A 34 -1.02 9.85 -27.77
N SER A 35 -0.20 10.90 -27.59
CA SER A 35 0.80 11.35 -28.56
C SER A 35 2.05 10.47 -28.63
N THR A 36 2.20 9.50 -27.74
CA THR A 36 3.34 8.57 -27.75
C THR A 36 3.26 7.67 -28.99
N PRO A 37 4.34 7.53 -29.79
CA PRO A 37 4.40 6.59 -30.90
C PRO A 37 4.11 5.15 -30.45
N ASP A 38 3.48 4.36 -31.32
CA ASP A 38 3.07 3.00 -30.97
C ASP A 38 4.24 2.08 -30.65
N ALA A 39 5.40 2.27 -31.29
CA ALA A 39 6.61 1.51 -31.01
C ALA A 39 7.11 1.72 -29.57
N GLU A 40 7.15 2.99 -29.11
CA GLU A 40 7.54 3.35 -27.74
C GLU A 40 6.52 2.86 -26.72
N ARG A 41 5.22 3.00 -27.02
CA ARG A 41 4.12 2.48 -26.20
C ARG A 41 4.23 0.96 -26.03
N LEU A 42 4.54 0.23 -27.10
CA LEU A 42 4.73 -1.22 -27.07
C LEU A 42 5.98 -1.61 -26.26
N ALA A 43 7.08 -0.90 -26.42
CA ALA A 43 8.30 -1.10 -25.63
C ALA A 43 8.04 -0.88 -24.13
N ALA A 44 7.34 0.20 -23.77
CA ALA A 44 6.98 0.50 -22.38
C ALA A 44 6.07 -0.58 -21.78
N ARG A 45 5.09 -1.09 -22.54
CA ARG A 45 4.24 -2.22 -22.11
C ARG A 45 5.07 -3.49 -21.88
N ARG A 46 6.00 -3.81 -22.78
CA ARG A 46 6.89 -4.98 -22.65
C ARG A 46 7.78 -4.86 -21.42
N GLU A 47 8.37 -3.69 -21.17
CA GLU A 47 9.19 -3.46 -19.98
C GLU A 47 8.35 -3.59 -18.69
N LEU A 48 7.19 -2.93 -18.64
CA LEU A 48 6.29 -2.98 -17.49
C LEU A 48 5.86 -4.41 -17.14
N ALA A 49 5.67 -5.26 -18.16
CA ALA A 49 5.29 -6.66 -18.02
C ALA A 49 6.44 -7.56 -17.54
N ARG A 50 7.71 -7.23 -17.86
CA ARG A 50 8.89 -7.97 -17.38
C ARG A 50 9.18 -7.71 -15.90
N GLN A 51 8.74 -6.58 -15.36
CA GLN A 51 8.99 -6.24 -13.95
C GLN A 51 8.28 -7.18 -12.97
N PRO A 52 8.78 -7.34 -11.73
CA PRO A 52 8.17 -8.19 -10.73
C PRO A 52 6.70 -7.81 -10.44
N ARG A 53 5.81 -8.81 -10.33
CA ARG A 53 4.38 -8.55 -10.01
C ARG A 53 4.20 -7.75 -8.73
N ASP A 54 5.02 -8.04 -7.71
CA ASP A 54 4.97 -7.39 -6.40
C ASP A 54 5.46 -5.93 -6.42
N ALA A 55 5.99 -5.42 -7.54
CA ALA A 55 6.27 -4.00 -7.75
C ALA A 55 5.00 -3.14 -7.95
N SER A 56 3.84 -3.77 -8.09
CA SER A 56 2.57 -3.04 -8.15
C SER A 56 2.06 -2.66 -6.76
N ALA A 57 1.93 -1.35 -6.50
CA ALA A 57 1.42 -0.81 -5.24
C ALA A 57 0.05 -1.38 -4.83
N THR A 58 -0.82 -1.71 -5.78
CA THR A 58 -2.14 -2.32 -5.55
C THR A 58 -2.08 -3.65 -4.78
N ARG A 59 -0.92 -4.32 -4.76
CA ARG A 59 -0.73 -5.61 -4.07
C ARG A 59 -0.30 -5.47 -2.61
N VAL A 60 0.08 -4.27 -2.20
CA VAL A 60 0.33 -3.96 -0.78
C VAL A 60 -1.02 -3.90 -0.08
N ARG A 61 -1.13 -4.56 1.07
CA ARG A 61 -2.33 -4.53 1.88
C ARG A 61 -2.07 -3.68 3.12
N ASN A 62 -2.94 -2.72 3.38
CA ASN A 62 -2.93 -2.02 4.65
C ASN A 62 -3.32 -2.98 5.77
N ARG A 63 -2.44 -3.07 6.76
CA ARG A 63 -2.54 -3.93 7.94
C ARG A 63 -2.30 -3.07 9.16
N ASP A 64 -2.94 -3.43 10.26
CA ASP A 64 -2.60 -2.90 11.57
C ASP A 64 -1.08 -2.98 11.80
N SER A 65 -0.48 -1.86 12.23
CA SER A 65 0.96 -1.74 12.43
C SER A 65 1.51 -2.64 13.55
N VAL A 66 0.67 -3.02 14.51
CA VAL A 66 1.07 -3.80 15.69
C VAL A 66 0.79 -5.29 15.47
N ASP A 67 -0.46 -5.63 15.19
CA ASP A 67 -0.94 -7.02 15.21
C ASP A 67 -1.09 -7.65 13.81
N GLY A 68 -0.94 -6.83 12.77
CA GLY A 68 -0.99 -7.21 11.36
C GLY A 68 -2.40 -7.52 10.81
N ARG A 69 -3.48 -7.18 11.53
CA ARG A 69 -4.86 -7.44 11.12
C ARG A 69 -5.16 -6.79 9.76
N PRO A 70 -5.61 -7.56 8.75
CA PRO A 70 -5.73 -7.08 7.37
C PRO A 70 -7.07 -6.39 7.03
N ARG A 71 -7.99 -6.29 8.00
CA ARG A 71 -9.36 -5.80 7.82
C ARG A 71 -9.75 -4.86 8.95
N GLY A 72 -10.61 -3.89 8.64
CA GLY A 72 -11.00 -2.82 9.57
C GLY A 72 -9.83 -1.90 9.88
N TYR A 73 -8.96 -1.65 8.89
CA TYR A 73 -7.83 -0.74 8.99
C TYR A 73 -8.33 0.70 8.93
N VAL A 74 -7.86 1.53 9.85
CA VAL A 74 -8.18 2.95 9.92
C VAL A 74 -6.94 3.73 9.50
N GLY A 75 -7.01 4.33 8.30
CA GLY A 75 -5.87 4.96 7.63
C GLY A 75 -5.18 6.05 8.44
N THR A 76 -5.97 6.89 9.11
CA THR A 76 -5.48 8.01 9.93
C THR A 76 -4.56 7.57 11.06
N PHE A 77 -4.76 6.37 11.62
CA PHE A 77 -4.01 5.88 12.79
C PHE A 77 -3.09 4.71 12.47
N GLY A 78 -3.21 4.08 11.31
CA GLY A 78 -2.43 2.87 10.99
C GLY A 78 -2.82 1.62 11.77
N LEU A 79 -3.97 1.64 12.47
CA LEU A 79 -4.42 0.58 13.37
C LEU A 79 -5.68 -0.10 12.86
N SER A 80 -5.97 -1.30 13.37
CA SER A 80 -7.29 -1.91 13.22
C SER A 80 -8.32 -1.30 14.16
N ARG A 81 -9.60 -1.45 13.84
CA ARG A 81 -10.72 -0.96 14.67
C ARG A 81 -10.69 -1.41 16.14
N VAL A 82 -10.11 -2.58 16.43
CA VAL A 82 -10.04 -3.14 17.79
C VAL A 82 -8.93 -2.42 18.57
N ARG A 83 -7.72 -2.40 18.01
CA ARG A 83 -6.59 -1.65 18.59
C ARG A 83 -6.88 -0.17 18.69
N LEU A 84 -7.51 0.43 17.69
CA LEU A 84 -7.92 1.83 17.73
C LEU A 84 -8.82 2.10 18.96
N ARG A 85 -9.81 1.23 19.20
CA ARG A 85 -10.71 1.36 20.36
C ARG A 85 -9.96 1.20 21.68
N GLU A 86 -9.07 0.20 21.79
CA GLU A 86 -8.24 -0.01 22.98
C GLU A 86 -7.37 1.22 23.28
N GLN A 87 -6.66 1.73 22.27
CA GLN A 87 -5.76 2.88 22.38
C GLN A 87 -6.52 4.19 22.66
N ALA A 88 -7.69 4.37 22.04
CA ALA A 88 -8.56 5.52 22.32
C ALA A 88 -9.09 5.50 23.77
N HIS A 89 -9.55 4.35 24.26
CA HIS A 89 -10.03 4.22 25.64
C HIS A 89 -8.93 4.39 26.68
N ALA A 90 -7.70 3.99 26.35
CA ALA A 90 -6.53 4.20 27.19
C ALA A 90 -5.97 5.64 27.14
N GLY A 91 -6.49 6.51 26.27
CA GLY A 91 -6.02 7.90 26.14
C GLY A 91 -4.71 8.07 25.37
N PHE A 92 -4.25 7.04 24.65
CA PHE A 92 -3.00 7.09 23.87
C PHE A 92 -3.15 7.78 22.51
N LEU A 93 -4.37 8.08 22.08
CA LEU A 93 -4.65 8.76 20.82
C LEU A 93 -4.97 10.24 21.06
N PRO A 94 -4.12 11.19 20.60
CA PRO A 94 -4.32 12.62 20.84
C PRO A 94 -5.66 13.11 20.27
N GLY A 95 -6.44 13.80 21.09
CA GLY A 95 -7.70 14.42 20.68
C GLY A 95 -8.85 13.45 20.37
N VAL A 96 -8.68 12.14 20.60
CA VAL A 96 -9.74 11.15 20.35
C VAL A 96 -10.59 10.97 21.60
N ARG A 97 -11.87 11.30 21.50
CA ARG A 97 -12.90 11.08 22.53
C ARG A 97 -14.18 10.54 21.92
N LYS A 98 -15.05 9.97 22.75
CA LYS A 98 -16.42 9.66 22.32
C LYS A 98 -17.14 10.96 21.95
N SER A 99 -17.82 10.96 20.83
CA SER A 99 -18.62 12.07 20.32
C SER A 99 -20.11 11.80 20.54
N SER A 100 -20.85 12.83 20.92
CA SER A 100 -22.32 12.89 20.91
C SER A 100 -22.73 14.15 20.17
N TRP A 101 -23.69 14.03 19.25
CA TRP A 101 -24.29 15.14 18.51
C TRP A 101 -25.79 14.91 18.38
#